data_AF-A0A1D8QXW6-F1
#
_entry.id   AF-A0A1D8QXW6-F1
#
_cell.length_a   1.000
_cell.length_b   1.000
_cell.length_c   1.000
_cell.angle_alpha   90.00
_cell.angle_beta   90.00
_cell.angle_gamma   90.00
#
_symmetry.space_group_name_H-M   'P 1'
#
loop_
_entity.id
_entity.type
_entity.pdbx_description
1 polymer ?
#
loop_
_entity_poly.entity_id
_entity_poly.type
_entity_poly.pdbx_seq_one_letter_code
_entity_poly.pdbx_strand_id
1 'polypeptide(L)' 'MAKLTTARRNRLPKSAFALPGSRRYPIDTKARAANAKARATQEVKKGNLSPSTAVKIKAAANKVIRKKK' A
#
# COMPACT_ATOMS: atom_id res chain seq x y z
N MET A 1 13.05 4.46 6.03
CA MET A 1 12.12 5.00 5.02
C MET A 1 11.75 6.43 5.41
N ALA A 2 11.76 7.38 4.47
CA ALA A 2 11.38 8.76 4.76
C ALA A 2 9.94 8.88 5.30
N LYS A 3 9.75 9.66 6.37
CA LYS A 3 8.45 9.92 7.00
C LYS A 3 7.49 10.54 5.98
N LEU A 4 6.29 9.97 5.87
CA LEU A 4 5.23 10.55 5.06
C LEU A 4 4.48 11.56 5.93
N THR A 5 4.73 12.85 5.74
CA THR A 5 3.99 13.91 6.45
C THR A 5 2.53 13.96 5.99
N THR A 6 1.64 14.49 6.84
CA THR A 6 0.22 14.66 6.51
C THR A 6 0.04 15.48 5.24
N ALA A 7 0.76 16.61 5.11
CA ALA A 7 0.71 17.45 3.92
C ALA A 7 1.11 16.69 2.65
N ARG A 8 2.16 15.85 2.71
CA ARG A 8 2.58 15.02 1.58
C ARG A 8 1.55 13.93 1.27
N ARG A 9 1.01 13.26 2.29
CA ARG A 9 -0.05 12.23 2.14
C ARG A 9 -1.30 12.79 1.48
N ASN A 10 -1.70 14.01 1.81
CA ASN A 10 -2.90 14.65 1.26
C ASN A 10 -2.73 15.00 -0.22
N ARG A 11 -1.52 15.42 -0.62
CA ARG A 11 -1.17 15.67 -2.03
C ARG A 11 -1.05 14.40 -2.89
N LEU A 12 -1.00 13.21 -2.29
CA LEU A 12 -0.91 11.98 -3.07
C LEU A 12 -2.23 11.72 -3.84
N PRO A 13 -2.15 11.36 -5.14
CA PRO A 13 -3.31 10.98 -5.93
C PRO A 13 -3.88 9.65 -5.44
N LYS A 14 -5.14 9.35 -5.79
CA LYS A 14 -5.80 8.08 -5.44
C LYS A 14 -5.00 6.84 -5.90
N SER A 15 -4.31 6.93 -7.04
CA SER A 15 -3.45 5.88 -7.60
C SER A 15 -2.20 5.56 -6.76
N ALA A 16 -1.83 6.44 -5.82
CA ALA A 16 -0.73 6.22 -4.89
C ALA A 16 -1.11 5.38 -3.66
N PHE A 17 -2.33 4.84 -3.62
CA PHE A 17 -2.82 4.00 -2.54
C PHE A 17 -3.27 2.66 -3.10
N ALA A 18 -2.91 1.57 -2.42
CA ALA A 18 -3.35 0.24 -2.82
C ALA A 18 -4.87 0.04 -2.62
N LEU A 19 -5.49 0.84 -1.73
CA LEU A 19 -6.93 0.99 -1.61
C LEU A 19 -7.32 2.46 -1.88
N PRO A 20 -7.62 2.82 -3.14
CA PRO A 20 -7.90 4.21 -3.53
C PRO A 20 -9.12 4.82 -2.84
N GLY A 21 -10.18 4.03 -2.62
CA GLY A 21 -11.43 4.51 -2.00
C GLY A 21 -11.26 4.96 -0.55
N SER A 22 -10.42 4.26 0.22
CA SER A 22 -10.13 4.59 1.63
C SER A 22 -8.79 5.30 1.83
N ARG A 23 -8.04 5.57 0.75
CA ARG A 23 -6.68 6.13 0.79
C ARG A 23 -5.77 5.41 1.78
N ARG A 24 -5.90 4.08 1.89
CA ARG A 24 -5.10 3.20 2.77
C ARG A 24 -4.00 2.51 1.99
N TYR A 25 -2.95 2.09 2.70
CA TYR A 25 -1.76 1.42 2.15
C TYR A 25 -1.09 2.27 1.04
N PRO A 26 -0.37 3.35 1.41
CA PRO A 26 0.39 4.14 0.45
C PRO A 26 1.42 3.26 -0.29
N ILE A 27 1.56 3.46 -1.59
CA ILE A 27 2.45 2.72 -2.49
C ILE A 27 3.19 3.65 -3.47
N ASP A 28 3.31 4.94 -3.15
CA ASP A 28 4.01 5.96 -3.96
C ASP A 28 5.54 5.75 -4.05
N THR A 29 6.09 4.83 -3.26
CA THR A 29 7.50 4.45 -3.32
C THR A 29 7.65 2.93 -3.20
N LYS A 30 8.75 2.37 -3.72
CA LYS A 30 9.04 0.93 -3.62
C LYS A 30 9.07 0.43 -2.17
N ALA A 31 9.66 1.21 -1.28
CA ALA A 31 9.67 0.87 0.15
C ALA A 31 8.25 0.85 0.75
N ARG A 32 7.38 1.80 0.38
CA ARG A 32 6.00 1.84 0.90
C ARG A 32 5.15 0.72 0.34
N ALA A 33 5.38 0.36 -0.92
CA ALA A 33 4.80 -0.83 -1.52
C ALA A 33 5.22 -2.13 -0.79
N ALA A 34 6.51 -2.31 -0.49
CA ALA A 34 6.97 -3.47 0.28
C ALA A 34 6.32 -3.54 1.67
N ASN A 35 6.27 -2.42 2.38
CA ASN A 35 5.62 -2.34 3.69
C ASN A 35 4.10 -2.62 3.60
N ALA A 36 3.43 -2.10 2.57
CA ALA A 36 2.02 -2.37 2.34
C ALA A 36 1.73 -3.86 2.12
N LYS A 37 2.60 -4.55 1.36
CA LYS A 37 2.52 -6.00 1.15
C LYS A 37 2.66 -6.78 2.46
N ALA A 38 3.64 -6.43 3.28
CA ALA A 38 3.88 -7.08 4.58
C ALA A 38 2.71 -6.81 5.55
N ARG A 39 2.28 -5.56 5.65
CA ARG A 39 1.14 -5.14 6.49
C ARG A 39 -0.14 -5.86 6.10
N ALA A 40 -0.43 -6.03 4.81
CA ALA A 40 -1.60 -6.77 4.36
C ALA A 40 -1.59 -8.22 4.86
N THR A 41 -0.45 -8.91 4.83
CA THR A 41 -0.33 -10.27 5.40
C THR A 41 -0.57 -10.27 6.91
N GLN A 42 -0.03 -9.29 7.63
CA GLN A 42 -0.22 -9.18 9.08
C GLN A 42 -1.69 -8.95 9.45
N GLU A 43 -2.40 -8.06 8.74
CA GLU A 43 -3.81 -7.76 9.04
C GLU A 43 -4.74 -8.95 8.71
N VAL A 44 -4.42 -9.77 7.70
CA VAL A 44 -5.14 -11.04 7.46
C VAL A 44 -4.95 -12.00 8.63
N LYS A 45 -3.71 -12.19 9.09
CA LYS A 45 -3.43 -13.07 10.24
C LYS A 45 -4.14 -12.60 11.52
N LYS A 46 -4.35 -11.28 11.65
CA LYS A 46 -5.08 -10.67 12.77
C LYS A 46 -6.61 -10.70 12.61
N GLY A 47 -7.13 -11.12 11.46
CA GLY A 47 -8.58 -11.08 11.17
C GLY A 47 -9.14 -9.70 10.81
N ASN A 48 -8.30 -8.65 10.70
CA ASN A 48 -8.73 -7.28 10.40
C ASN A 48 -8.91 -7.00 8.89
N LEU A 49 -8.51 -7.94 8.04
CA LEU A 49 -8.51 -7.79 6.60
C LEU A 49 -8.90 -9.10 5.93
N SER A 50 -9.84 -9.07 5.00
CA SER A 50 -10.17 -10.27 4.22
C SER A 50 -8.99 -10.72 3.34
N PRO A 51 -8.80 -12.02 3.12
CA PRO A 51 -7.78 -12.52 2.19
C PRO A 51 -7.89 -11.91 0.80
N SER A 52 -9.12 -11.71 0.30
CA SER A 52 -9.39 -11.10 -1.01
C SER A 52 -8.91 -9.63 -1.09
N THR A 53 -9.10 -8.85 -0.02
CA THR A 53 -8.60 -7.47 0.03
C THR A 53 -7.07 -7.44 0.11
N ALA A 54 -6.47 -8.38 0.86
CA ALA A 54 -5.02 -8.49 0.95
C ALA A 54 -4.39 -8.83 -0.41
N VAL A 55 -5.01 -9.70 -1.22
CA VAL A 55 -4.55 -10.00 -2.58
C VAL A 55 -4.52 -8.73 -3.44
N LYS A 56 -5.56 -7.90 -3.40
CA LYS A 56 -5.60 -6.61 -4.12
C LYS A 56 -4.45 -5.69 -3.69
N ILE A 57 -4.21 -5.55 -2.38
CA ILE A 57 -3.11 -4.73 -1.86
C ILE A 57 -1.75 -5.27 -2.31
N LYS A 58 -1.53 -6.58 -2.21
CA LYS A 58 -0.29 -7.24 -2.62
C LYS A 58 -0.03 -7.08 -4.11
N ALA A 59 -1.06 -7.19 -4.96
CA ALA A 59 -0.94 -6.99 -6.40
C ALA A 59 -0.54 -5.54 -6.75
N ALA A 60 -1.20 -4.55 -6.14
CA ALA A 60 -0.86 -3.14 -6.34
C ALA A 60 0.57 -2.81 -5.88
N ALA A 61 0.97 -3.35 -4.71
CA ALA A 61 2.34 -3.22 -4.21
C ALA A 61 3.37 -3.86 -5.15
N ASN A 62 3.12 -5.09 -5.62
CA ASN A 62 4.00 -5.80 -6.54
C ASN A 62 4.17 -5.03 -7.86
N LYS A 63 3.12 -4.37 -8.38
CA LYS A 63 3.21 -3.53 -9.58
C LYS A 63 4.23 -2.41 -9.40
N VAL A 64 4.27 -1.77 -8.23
CA VAL A 64 5.24 -0.70 -7.93
C VAL A 64 6.65 -1.25 -7.73
N ILE A 65 6.79 -2.38 -7.03
CA ILE A 65 8.09 -3.01 -6.77
C ILE A 65 8.75 -3.46 -8.08
N ARG A 66 7.97 -4.07 -8.97
CA ARG A 66 8.44 -4.63 -10.25
C ARG A 66 8.72 -3.58 -11.32
N LYS A 67 8.25 -2.34 -11.19
CA LYS A 67 8.62 -1.27 -12.11
C LYS A 67 10.14 -1.06 -12.04
N LYS A 68 10.85 -1.42 -13.12
CA LYS A 68 12.22 -0.96 -13.36
C LYS A 68 12.19 0.56 -13.54
N LYS A 69 13.23 1.21 -13.03
CA LYS A 69 13.32 2.67 -12.94
C LYS A 69 13.45 3.27 -14.34
#